data_AF-A0A8T5FHC5-F1
#
_entry.id   AF-A0A8T5FHC5-F1
#
_cell.length_a   1.000
_cell.length_b   1.000
_cell.length_c   1.000
_cell.angle_alpha   90.00
_cell.angle_beta   90.00
_cell.angle_gamma   90.00
#
_symmetry.space_group_name_H-M   'P 1'
#
loop_
_entity.id
_entity.type
_entity.pdbx_description
1 polymer ?
#
loop_
_entity_poly.entity_id
_entity_poly.type
_entity_poly.pdbx_seq_one_letter_code
_entity_poly.pdbx_strand_id
1 'polypeptide(L)'
;MTRFLGIVGSKGGIGKTTISLNLANSLTKMKISTIAIDGDLNSPDFSMYFNNNNKHINQVNEGKESIFEIINQTESGLNYITSSFKLDHLHSPNISKFNNSISKLMNKFEFVIVDTGSSLSKESMIVTNACSELLLITEPNSLSVKEALRTKNIFEHFNKNFMGFIINKQTDSKFELKSDEIKQILQLPLFGTIKKDKIINDCLHNNILSTDYSLHIDSSKSFLKIAKRLSKK
;
A
#
# COMPACT_ATOMS: atom_id res chain seq x y z
N MET A 1 -10.59 -14.89 -8.51
CA MET A 1 -9.82 -15.16 -7.29
C MET A 1 -9.37 -13.82 -6.72
N THR A 2 -9.54 -13.59 -5.42
CA THR A 2 -9.10 -12.35 -4.77
C THR A 2 -7.59 -12.24 -4.77
N ARG A 3 -7.07 -11.06 -5.09
CA ARG A 3 -5.63 -10.76 -5.10
C ARG A 3 -5.27 -9.90 -3.90
N PHE A 4 -4.45 -10.45 -3.00
CA PHE A 4 -3.88 -9.71 -1.86
C PHE A 4 -2.55 -9.10 -2.30
N LEU A 5 -2.59 -7.81 -2.62
CA LEU A 5 -1.44 -7.05 -3.13
C LEU A 5 -0.82 -6.24 -2.00
N GLY A 6 0.36 -6.66 -1.54
CA GLY A 6 1.15 -5.92 -0.57
C GLY A 6 1.95 -4.80 -1.24
N ILE A 7 1.79 -3.58 -0.76
CA ILE A 7 2.61 -2.43 -1.17
C ILE A 7 3.80 -2.35 -0.23
N VAL A 8 4.98 -2.72 -0.72
CA VAL A 8 6.17 -3.00 0.08
C VAL A 8 7.27 -1.98 -0.21
N GLY A 9 8.01 -1.58 0.81
CA GLY A 9 9.23 -0.82 0.62
C GLY A 9 10.01 -0.64 1.92
N SER A 10 11.26 -0.29 1.77
CA SER A 10 12.29 -0.44 2.80
C SER A 10 12.46 0.74 3.76
N LYS A 11 11.78 1.87 3.48
CA LYS A 11 11.97 3.12 4.21
C LYS A 11 10.64 3.82 4.48
N GLY A 12 10.57 4.51 5.63
CA GLY A 12 9.50 5.46 5.93
C GLY A 12 9.49 6.64 4.95
N GLY A 13 8.30 7.17 4.67
CA GLY A 13 8.15 8.38 3.85
C GLY A 13 8.37 8.20 2.34
N ILE A 14 8.66 7.01 1.81
CA ILE A 14 8.76 6.78 0.35
C ILE A 14 7.41 6.82 -0.38
N GLY A 15 6.30 6.98 0.36
CA GLY A 15 4.95 7.13 -0.19
C GLY A 15 4.14 5.85 -0.34
N LYS A 16 4.43 4.78 0.42
CA LYS A 16 3.66 3.52 0.37
C LYS A 16 2.17 3.76 0.61
N THR A 17 1.79 4.38 1.72
CA THR A 17 0.39 4.70 2.05
C THR A 17 -0.31 5.52 0.97
N THR A 18 0.34 6.57 0.47
CA THR A 18 -0.18 7.38 -0.64
C THR A 18 -0.45 6.53 -1.88
N ILE A 19 0.50 5.66 -2.24
CA ILE A 19 0.37 4.77 -3.40
C ILE A 19 -0.71 3.72 -3.15
N SER A 20 -0.73 3.08 -1.98
CA SER A 20 -1.73 2.09 -1.56
C SER A 20 -3.14 2.63 -1.73
N LEU A 21 -3.42 3.81 -1.15
CA LEU A 21 -4.75 4.41 -1.19
C LEU A 21 -5.13 4.91 -2.59
N ASN A 22 -4.21 5.57 -3.31
CA ASN A 22 -4.54 6.08 -4.65
C ASN A 22 -4.66 4.96 -5.70
N LEU A 23 -3.91 3.87 -5.57
CA LEU A 23 -4.10 2.68 -6.41
C LEU A 23 -5.42 1.99 -6.10
N ALA A 24 -5.74 1.80 -4.82
CA ALA A 24 -7.02 1.23 -4.41
C ALA A 24 -8.20 2.06 -4.94
N ASN A 25 -8.14 3.39 -4.76
CA ASN A 25 -9.17 4.30 -5.26
C ASN A 25 -9.25 4.31 -6.80
N SER A 26 -8.10 4.21 -7.48
CA SER A 26 -8.07 4.10 -8.95
C SER A 26 -8.78 2.83 -9.44
N LEU A 27 -8.54 1.69 -8.79
CA LEU A 27 -9.23 0.43 -9.09
C LEU A 27 -10.74 0.55 -8.82
N THR A 28 -11.14 1.14 -7.69
CA THR A 28 -12.54 1.43 -7.36
C THR A 28 -13.22 2.28 -8.42
N LYS A 29 -12.58 3.37 -8.89
CA LYS A 29 -13.10 4.22 -9.98
C LYS A 29 -13.23 3.48 -11.30
N MET A 30 -12.43 2.43 -11.52
CA MET A 30 -12.57 1.51 -12.64
C MET A 30 -13.66 0.44 -12.42
N LYS A 31 -14.47 0.55 -11.36
CA LYS A 31 -15.53 -0.39 -10.96
C LYS A 31 -15.01 -1.78 -10.59
N ILE A 32 -13.75 -1.88 -10.19
CA ILE A 32 -13.14 -3.11 -9.69
C ILE A 32 -13.38 -3.17 -8.19
N SER A 33 -14.00 -4.26 -7.72
CA SER A 33 -14.26 -4.47 -6.29
C SER A 33 -12.95 -4.49 -5.50
N THR A 34 -12.69 -3.43 -4.75
CA THR A 34 -11.40 -3.16 -4.10
C THR A 34 -11.58 -2.73 -2.65
N ILE A 35 -10.68 -3.18 -1.78
CA ILE A 35 -10.54 -2.72 -0.40
C ILE A 35 -9.07 -2.41 -0.09
N ALA A 36 -8.82 -1.33 0.65
CA ALA A 36 -7.50 -0.99 1.19
C ALA A 36 -7.41 -1.33 2.68
N ILE A 37 -6.29 -1.89 3.13
CA ILE A 37 -6.05 -2.24 4.54
C ILE A 37 -4.79 -1.54 5.02
N ASP A 38 -4.90 -0.80 6.11
CA ASP A 38 -3.75 -0.29 6.84
C ASP A 38 -3.03 -1.44 7.55
N GLY A 39 -1.92 -1.90 6.99
CA GLY A 39 -1.13 -2.99 7.51
C GLY A 39 0.03 -2.54 8.41
N ASP A 40 0.24 -1.24 8.61
CA ASP A 40 1.25 -0.75 9.56
C ASP A 40 0.67 -0.72 10.97
N LEU A 41 0.66 -1.88 11.63
CA LEU A 41 0.12 -2.03 12.99
C LEU A 41 0.90 -1.23 14.05
N ASN A 42 2.14 -0.83 13.74
CA ASN A 42 3.01 -0.11 14.67
C ASN A 42 2.90 1.41 14.50
N SER A 43 2.64 1.90 13.30
CA SER A 43 2.45 3.31 12.99
C SER A 43 1.37 3.49 11.92
N PRO A 44 0.08 3.33 12.26
CA PRO A 44 -1.01 3.41 11.28
C PRO A 44 -1.13 4.78 10.64
N ASP A 45 -1.07 4.83 9.31
CA ASP A 45 -1.01 6.06 8.53
C ASP A 45 -2.33 6.40 7.81
N PHE A 46 -3.33 5.50 7.77
CA PHE A 46 -4.62 5.78 7.11
C PHE A 46 -5.40 6.89 7.82
N SER A 47 -5.14 7.08 9.12
CA SER A 47 -5.61 8.20 9.95
C SER A 47 -5.31 9.58 9.35
N MET A 48 -4.27 9.68 8.50
CA MET A 48 -3.92 10.93 7.81
C MET A 48 -4.84 11.26 6.63
N TYR A 49 -5.62 10.29 6.14
CA TYR A 49 -6.55 10.48 5.02
C TYR A 49 -8.01 10.36 5.45
N PHE A 50 -8.28 9.63 6.53
CA PHE A 50 -9.63 9.29 6.96
C PHE A 50 -9.86 9.61 8.43
N ASN A 51 -11.13 9.73 8.81
CA ASN A 51 -11.50 10.09 10.18
C ASN A 51 -11.07 9.01 11.19
N ASN A 52 -10.45 9.44 12.30
CA ASN A 52 -9.93 8.57 13.37
C ASN A 52 -11.01 7.86 14.20
N ASN A 53 -12.27 8.29 14.10
CA ASN A 53 -13.38 7.70 14.86
C ASN A 53 -13.91 6.37 14.28
N ASN A 54 -13.36 5.91 13.17
CA ASN A 54 -13.75 4.65 12.55
C ASN A 54 -13.43 3.45 13.44
N LYS A 55 -14.11 2.32 13.20
CA LYS A 55 -13.72 1.04 13.79
C LYS A 55 -12.42 0.53 13.12
N HIS A 56 -11.57 -0.15 13.88
CA HIS A 56 -10.20 -0.51 13.49
C HIS A 56 -9.94 -2.01 13.59
N ILE A 57 -8.94 -2.51 12.85
CA ILE A 57 -8.58 -3.96 12.83
C ILE A 57 -8.25 -4.53 14.22
N ASN A 58 -7.76 -3.70 15.14
CA ASN A 58 -7.47 -4.08 16.51
C ASN A 58 -8.70 -4.65 17.24
N GLN A 59 -9.90 -4.09 16.99
CA GLN A 59 -11.14 -4.55 17.60
C GLN A 59 -11.51 -5.97 17.16
N VAL A 60 -11.16 -6.35 15.92
CA VAL A 60 -11.33 -7.72 15.42
C VAL A 60 -10.34 -8.67 16.08
N ASN A 61 -9.09 -8.25 16.25
CA ASN A 61 -8.07 -9.04 16.95
C ASN A 61 -8.43 -9.28 18.43
N GLU A 62 -9.15 -8.35 19.04
CA GLU A 62 -9.73 -8.46 20.39
C GLU A 62 -11.03 -9.28 20.45
N GLY A 63 -11.61 -9.64 19.31
CA GLY A 63 -12.88 -10.38 19.24
C GLY A 63 -14.12 -9.53 19.54
N LYS A 64 -14.00 -8.20 19.50
CA LYS A 64 -15.10 -7.26 19.77
C LYS A 64 -15.99 -7.02 18.55
N GLU A 65 -15.43 -7.16 17.36
CA GLU A 65 -16.09 -6.86 16.08
C GLU A 65 -15.71 -7.93 15.05
N SER A 66 -16.56 -8.15 14.05
CA SER A 66 -16.22 -8.89 12.85
C SER A 66 -15.47 -8.00 11.85
N ILE A 67 -14.69 -8.61 10.95
CA ILE A 67 -13.96 -7.83 9.94
C ILE A 67 -14.90 -7.04 9.01
N PHE A 68 -16.13 -7.50 8.81
CA PHE A 68 -17.10 -6.84 7.95
C PHE A 68 -17.70 -5.60 8.59
N GLU A 69 -17.82 -5.57 9.93
CA GLU A 69 -18.35 -4.42 10.68
C GLU A 69 -17.37 -3.26 10.79
N ILE A 70 -16.10 -3.49 10.47
CA ILE A 70 -15.05 -2.46 10.49
C ILE A 70 -14.69 -1.95 9.08
N ILE A 71 -15.41 -2.40 8.05
CA ILE A 71 -15.23 -1.88 6.69
C ILE A 71 -15.88 -0.49 6.63
N ASN A 72 -15.06 0.51 6.36
CA ASN A 72 -15.51 1.87 6.12
C ASN A 72 -15.51 2.13 4.61
N GLN A 73 -16.27 3.14 4.17
CA GLN A 73 -16.34 3.52 2.77
C GLN A 73 -16.15 5.03 2.61
N THR A 74 -15.35 5.44 1.63
CA THR A 74 -15.22 6.85 1.23
C THR A 74 -16.44 7.28 0.43
N GLU A 75 -16.65 8.60 0.28
CA GLU A 75 -17.67 9.14 -0.64
C GLU A 75 -17.46 8.69 -2.09
N SER A 76 -16.20 8.47 -2.49
CA SER A 76 -15.81 7.93 -3.79
C SER A 76 -16.04 6.42 -3.95
N GLY A 77 -16.52 5.74 -2.89
CA GLY A 77 -16.88 4.33 -2.90
C GLY A 77 -15.74 3.36 -2.55
N LEU A 78 -14.55 3.86 -2.22
CA LEU A 78 -13.41 3.03 -1.82
C LEU A 78 -13.70 2.42 -0.44
N ASN A 79 -13.66 1.09 -0.35
CA ASN A 79 -13.70 0.39 0.92
C ASN A 79 -12.32 0.42 1.57
N TYR A 80 -12.26 0.63 2.89
CA TYR A 80 -11.01 0.59 3.62
C TYR A 80 -11.18 0.12 5.08
N ILE A 81 -10.09 -0.43 5.61
CA ILE A 81 -9.93 -0.80 7.02
C ILE A 81 -8.73 -0.06 7.58
N THR A 82 -8.94 0.65 8.69
CA THR A 82 -7.90 1.36 9.44
C THR A 82 -7.31 0.50 10.54
N SER A 83 -6.09 0.84 10.95
CA SER A 83 -5.41 0.29 12.13
C SER A 83 -5.30 1.36 13.21
N SER A 84 -5.22 0.95 14.48
CA SER A 84 -5.04 1.89 15.59
C SER A 84 -3.81 1.56 16.40
N PHE A 85 -3.00 2.56 16.71
CA PHE A 85 -1.94 2.45 17.71
C PHE A 85 -2.54 2.75 19.09
N LYS A 86 -2.40 1.84 20.06
CA LYS A 86 -2.58 2.20 21.48
C LYS A 86 -1.42 1.70 22.30
N LEU A 87 -0.92 2.57 23.18
CA LEU A 87 0.11 2.27 24.16
C LEU A 87 -0.30 1.12 25.11
N ASP A 88 -1.59 0.93 25.37
CA ASP A 88 -2.08 -0.19 26.20
C ASP A 88 -2.06 -1.55 25.47
N HIS A 89 -1.78 -1.56 24.17
CA HIS A 89 -1.63 -2.77 23.35
C HIS A 89 -0.15 -3.12 23.11
N LEU A 90 0.74 -2.78 24.05
CA LEU A 90 2.16 -3.18 24.06
C LEU A 90 2.38 -4.71 24.07
N HIS A 91 1.33 -5.49 24.30
CA HIS A 91 1.36 -6.90 23.96
C HIS A 91 1.35 -7.05 22.45
N SER A 92 2.49 -7.53 21.90
CA SER A 92 2.68 -7.86 20.49
C SER A 92 1.37 -8.30 19.85
N PRO A 93 0.85 -7.57 18.84
CA PRO A 93 -0.46 -7.85 18.26
C PRO A 93 -0.56 -9.34 17.96
N ASN A 94 -1.71 -9.96 18.22
CA ASN A 94 -1.88 -11.38 17.93
C ASN A 94 -1.98 -11.55 16.41
N ILE A 95 -0.83 -11.57 15.76
CA ILE A 95 -0.68 -11.50 14.32
C ILE A 95 -1.32 -12.71 13.62
N SER A 96 -1.41 -13.87 14.28
CA SER A 96 -2.14 -15.03 13.75
C SER A 96 -3.62 -14.72 13.49
N LYS A 97 -4.22 -13.83 14.29
CA LYS A 97 -5.60 -13.37 14.10
C LYS A 97 -5.72 -12.39 12.93
N PHE A 98 -4.70 -11.60 12.62
CA PHE A 98 -4.71 -10.69 11.47
C PHE A 98 -4.88 -11.46 10.16
N ASN A 99 -4.03 -12.47 9.92
CA ASN A 99 -4.10 -13.29 8.71
C ASN A 99 -5.44 -14.01 8.57
N ASN A 100 -5.95 -14.58 9.68
CA ASN A 100 -7.25 -15.23 9.72
C ASN A 100 -8.42 -14.26 9.53
N SER A 101 -8.24 -12.99 9.87
CA SER A 101 -9.28 -11.97 9.70
C SER A 101 -9.33 -11.52 8.25
N ILE A 102 -8.19 -11.15 7.66
CA ILE A 102 -8.15 -10.67 6.27
C ILE A 102 -8.50 -11.77 5.27
N SER A 103 -8.26 -13.04 5.58
CA SER A 103 -8.66 -14.17 4.72
C SER A 103 -10.18 -14.28 4.56
N LYS A 104 -10.97 -13.74 5.50
CA LYS A 104 -12.44 -13.67 5.36
C LYS A 104 -12.88 -12.71 4.24
N LEU A 105 -11.99 -11.83 3.76
CA LEU A 105 -12.23 -10.94 2.62
C LEU A 105 -12.07 -11.65 1.27
N MET A 106 -11.55 -12.89 1.27
CA MET A 106 -11.52 -13.73 0.08
C MET A 106 -12.92 -13.86 -0.53
N ASN A 107 -13.00 -13.80 -1.86
CA ASN A 107 -14.22 -13.87 -2.67
C ASN A 107 -15.22 -12.72 -2.44
N LYS A 108 -14.89 -11.72 -1.61
CA LYS A 108 -15.70 -10.49 -1.43
C LYS A 108 -15.17 -9.33 -2.28
N PHE A 109 -13.86 -9.28 -2.45
CA PHE A 109 -13.17 -8.27 -3.26
C PHE A 109 -12.33 -8.95 -4.35
N GLU A 110 -12.18 -8.28 -5.49
CA GLU A 110 -11.19 -8.69 -6.50
C GLU A 110 -9.78 -8.32 -6.05
N PHE A 111 -9.60 -7.12 -5.48
CA PHE A 111 -8.34 -6.66 -4.92
C PHE A 111 -8.45 -6.32 -3.44
N VAL A 112 -7.47 -6.79 -2.67
CA VAL A 112 -7.17 -6.35 -1.32
C VAL A 112 -5.80 -5.70 -1.35
N ILE A 113 -5.74 -4.38 -1.29
CA ILE A 113 -4.50 -3.61 -1.27
C ILE A 113 -4.05 -3.46 0.19
N VAL A 114 -2.87 -3.98 0.52
CA VAL A 114 -2.34 -3.95 1.89
C VAL A 114 -1.17 -2.97 1.95
N ASP A 115 -1.33 -1.90 2.73
CA ASP A 115 -0.24 -0.96 2.99
C ASP A 115 0.70 -1.56 4.03
N THR A 116 1.85 -2.08 3.60
CA THR A 116 2.76 -2.76 4.52
C THR A 116 3.59 -1.74 5.27
N GLY A 117 3.86 -2.01 6.56
CA GLY A 117 4.61 -1.09 7.39
C GLY A 117 6.02 -0.78 6.87
N SER A 118 6.54 0.38 7.27
CA SER A 118 7.79 0.94 6.72
C SER A 118 9.09 0.24 7.12
N SER A 119 9.03 -0.70 8.05
CA SER A 119 10.18 -1.41 8.59
C SER A 119 10.12 -2.89 8.27
N LEU A 120 11.28 -3.55 8.24
CA LEU A 120 11.39 -5.01 8.25
C LEU A 120 11.10 -5.58 9.67
N SER A 121 10.14 -4.99 10.38
CA SER A 121 9.72 -5.50 11.68
C SER A 121 9.01 -6.85 11.53
N LYS A 122 8.89 -7.58 12.65
CA LYS A 122 8.18 -8.85 12.69
C LYS A 122 6.72 -8.70 12.22
N GLU A 123 6.05 -7.62 12.61
CA GLU A 123 4.66 -7.33 12.23
C GLU A 123 4.56 -7.11 10.72
N SER A 124 5.41 -6.25 10.16
CA SER A 124 5.43 -5.96 8.72
C SER A 124 5.75 -7.20 7.89
N MET A 125 6.70 -8.04 8.33
CA MET A 125 7.01 -9.30 7.67
C MET A 125 5.79 -10.23 7.61
N ILE A 126 5.00 -10.31 8.67
CA ILE A 126 3.86 -11.23 8.68
C ILE A 126 2.69 -10.68 7.88
N VAL A 127 2.40 -9.38 7.97
CA VAL A 127 1.41 -8.71 7.12
C VAL A 127 1.77 -8.88 5.65
N THR A 128 3.03 -8.66 5.30
CA THR A 128 3.55 -8.89 3.95
C THR A 128 3.45 -10.36 3.55
N ASN A 129 3.70 -11.28 4.49
CA ASN A 129 3.57 -12.72 4.25
C ASN A 129 2.11 -13.17 4.04
N ALA A 130 1.13 -12.40 4.47
CA ALA A 130 -0.28 -12.66 4.19
C ALA A 130 -0.68 -12.28 2.76
N CYS A 131 0.15 -11.47 2.07
CA CYS A 131 -0.08 -11.07 0.70
C CYS A 131 0.36 -12.15 -0.28
N SER A 132 -0.44 -12.37 -1.34
CA SER A 132 -0.14 -13.30 -2.42
C SER A 132 0.81 -12.71 -3.45
N GLU A 133 0.77 -11.40 -3.63
CA GLU A 133 1.53 -10.64 -4.61
C GLU A 133 2.12 -9.41 -3.94
N LEU A 134 3.35 -9.03 -4.30
CA LEU A 134 4.00 -7.84 -3.76
C LEU A 134 4.32 -6.82 -4.87
N LEU A 135 4.20 -5.54 -4.55
CA LEU A 135 4.62 -4.44 -5.40
C LEU A 135 5.64 -3.58 -4.64
N LEU A 136 6.87 -3.52 -5.16
CA LEU A 136 7.98 -2.85 -4.51
C LEU A 136 7.99 -1.35 -4.82
N ILE A 137 8.11 -0.50 -3.81
CA ILE A 137 8.20 0.95 -3.96
C ILE A 137 9.64 1.40 -3.72
N THR A 138 10.14 2.24 -4.61
CA THR A 138 11.45 2.89 -4.45
C THR A 138 11.43 4.32 -4.97
N GLU A 139 12.36 5.15 -4.52
CA GLU A 139 12.63 6.47 -5.09
C GLU A 139 13.86 6.35 -6.02
N PRO A 140 14.03 7.20 -7.04
CA PRO A 140 15.08 7.05 -8.05
C PRO A 140 16.46 7.54 -7.57
N ASN A 141 16.85 7.17 -6.35
CA ASN A 141 18.18 7.44 -5.80
C ASN A 141 18.86 6.14 -5.36
N SER A 142 20.19 6.12 -5.35
CA SER A 142 21.00 4.92 -5.08
C SER A 142 20.72 4.29 -3.73
N LEU A 143 20.46 5.10 -2.69
CA LEU A 143 20.16 4.61 -1.36
C LEU A 143 18.79 3.89 -1.32
N SER A 144 17.73 4.52 -1.83
CA SER A 144 16.39 3.93 -1.88
C SER A 144 16.34 2.67 -2.74
N VAL A 145 17.11 2.61 -3.83
CA VAL A 145 17.20 1.42 -4.71
C VAL A 145 17.97 0.28 -4.03
N LYS A 146 19.08 0.57 -3.35
CA LYS A 146 19.83 -0.44 -2.58
C LYS A 146 18.99 -1.05 -1.46
N GLU A 147 18.25 -0.23 -0.74
CA GLU A 147 17.35 -0.70 0.31
C GLU A 147 16.16 -1.49 -0.27
N ALA A 148 15.61 -1.07 -1.40
CA ALA A 148 14.58 -1.83 -2.11
C ALA A 148 15.08 -3.21 -2.56
N LEU A 149 16.32 -3.31 -3.05
CA LEU A 149 16.96 -4.59 -3.37
C LEU A 149 17.10 -5.50 -2.13
N ARG A 150 17.49 -4.93 -0.99
CA ARG A 150 17.55 -5.68 0.27
C ARG A 150 16.18 -6.24 0.67
N THR A 151 15.14 -5.40 0.61
CA THR A 151 13.77 -5.83 0.90
C THR A 151 13.29 -6.91 -0.07
N LYS A 152 13.61 -6.76 -1.37
CA LYS A 152 13.34 -7.78 -2.39
C LYS A 152 13.94 -9.12 -2.00
N ASN A 153 15.25 -9.16 -1.76
CA ASN A 153 15.98 -10.39 -1.45
C ASN A 153 15.45 -11.10 -0.20
N ILE A 154 15.05 -10.33 0.83
CA ILE A 154 14.47 -10.89 2.05
C ILE A 154 13.13 -11.58 1.73
N PHE A 155 12.22 -10.92 1.02
CA PHE A 155 10.92 -11.50 0.74
C PHE A 155 10.97 -12.63 -0.31
N GLU A 156 11.92 -12.59 -1.26
CA GLU A 156 12.20 -13.74 -2.13
C GLU A 156 12.71 -14.96 -1.34
N HIS A 157 13.53 -14.74 -0.30
CA HIS A 157 13.94 -15.82 0.61
C HIS A 157 12.74 -16.45 1.34
N PHE A 158 11.67 -15.69 1.57
CA PHE A 158 10.39 -16.19 2.09
C PHE A 158 9.42 -16.67 1.00
N ASN A 159 9.92 -16.96 -0.21
CA ASN A 159 9.13 -17.41 -1.36
C ASN A 159 7.99 -16.46 -1.76
N LYS A 160 8.19 -15.15 -1.59
CA LYS A 160 7.25 -14.14 -2.05
C LYS A 160 7.62 -13.64 -3.43
N ASN A 161 6.61 -13.55 -4.28
CA ASN A 161 6.76 -13.06 -5.65
C ASN A 161 6.46 -11.57 -5.71
N PHE A 162 7.40 -10.82 -6.29
CA PHE A 162 7.17 -9.44 -6.67
C PHE A 162 6.59 -9.39 -8.08
N MET A 163 5.44 -8.75 -8.22
CA MET A 163 4.89 -8.43 -9.54
C MET A 163 5.83 -7.50 -10.31
N GLY A 164 6.49 -6.59 -9.58
CA GLY A 164 7.37 -5.58 -10.13
C GLY A 164 7.64 -4.47 -9.14
N PHE A 165 8.06 -3.32 -9.65
CA PHE A 165 8.33 -2.14 -8.83
C PHE A 165 7.73 -0.85 -9.40
N ILE A 166 7.50 0.13 -8.53
CA ILE A 166 7.11 1.50 -8.88
C ILE A 166 8.24 2.44 -8.45
N ILE A 167 8.60 3.35 -9.35
CA ILE A 167 9.45 4.50 -9.02
C ILE A 167 8.54 5.63 -8.54
N ASN A 168 8.70 6.08 -7.30
CA ASN A 168 7.95 7.19 -6.74
C ASN A 168 8.80 8.46 -6.66
N LYS A 169 8.12 9.61 -6.67
CA LYS A 169 8.70 10.96 -6.54
C LYS A 169 9.83 11.22 -7.54
N GLN A 170 9.69 10.74 -8.77
CA GLN A 170 10.65 11.04 -9.81
C GLN A 170 10.66 12.54 -10.12
N THR A 171 11.85 13.12 -10.26
CA THR A 171 12.03 14.49 -10.72
C THR A 171 12.78 14.49 -12.06
N ASP A 172 13.07 15.66 -12.61
CA ASP A 172 13.91 15.77 -13.82
C ASP A 172 15.40 15.94 -13.46
N SER A 173 15.81 15.56 -12.23
CA SER A 173 17.18 15.68 -11.75
C SER A 173 18.13 14.69 -12.44
N LYS A 174 19.26 15.19 -12.92
CA LYS A 174 20.34 14.37 -13.53
C LYS A 174 21.03 13.40 -12.56
N PHE A 175 20.82 13.56 -11.26
CA PHE A 175 21.40 12.70 -10.22
C PHE A 175 20.52 11.49 -9.91
N GLU A 176 19.33 11.42 -10.50
CA GLU A 176 18.44 10.28 -10.37
C GLU A 176 18.90 9.11 -11.23
N LEU A 177 18.74 7.90 -10.68
CA LEU A 177 18.95 6.68 -11.45
C LEU A 177 17.86 6.54 -12.50
N LYS A 178 18.26 6.18 -13.72
CA LYS A 178 17.33 5.95 -14.82
C LYS A 178 16.51 4.68 -14.59
N SER A 179 15.32 4.64 -15.16
CA SER A 179 14.42 3.48 -15.03
C SER A 179 15.07 2.16 -15.44
N ASP A 180 15.90 2.17 -16.47
CA ASP A 180 16.56 0.97 -16.97
C ASP A 180 17.67 0.49 -16.02
N GLU A 181 18.39 1.41 -15.39
CA GLU A 181 19.40 1.08 -14.37
C GLU A 181 18.73 0.45 -13.15
N ILE A 182 17.64 1.03 -12.67
CA ILE A 182 16.88 0.50 -11.52
C ILE A 182 16.29 -0.88 -11.88
N LYS A 183 15.77 -1.04 -13.10
CA LYS A 183 15.25 -2.32 -13.60
C LYS A 183 16.34 -3.40 -13.63
N GLN A 184 17.56 -3.07 -14.04
CA GLN A 184 18.70 -3.99 -14.01
C GLN A 184 19.10 -4.37 -12.59
N ILE A 185 19.18 -3.39 -11.68
CA ILE A 185 19.55 -3.63 -10.27
C ILE A 185 18.52 -4.51 -9.57
N LEU A 186 17.23 -4.17 -9.70
CA LEU A 186 16.15 -4.89 -9.03
C LEU A 186 15.79 -6.20 -9.74
N GLN A 187 16.13 -6.37 -11.01
CA GLN A 187 15.71 -7.52 -11.84
C GLN A 187 14.20 -7.79 -11.75
N LEU A 188 13.41 -6.71 -11.72
CA LEU A 188 11.96 -6.74 -11.64
C LEU A 188 11.38 -5.88 -12.77
N PRO A 189 10.18 -6.16 -13.28
CA PRO A 189 9.56 -5.29 -14.26
C PRO A 189 9.11 -3.98 -13.61
N LEU A 190 9.40 -2.86 -14.28
CA LEU A 190 8.84 -1.56 -13.89
C LEU A 190 7.34 -1.55 -14.17
N PHE A 191 6.52 -1.35 -13.15
CA PHE A 191 5.05 -1.24 -13.25
C PHE A 191 4.61 0.16 -13.66
N GLY A 192 5.28 1.18 -13.13
CA GLY A 192 5.06 2.58 -13.50
C GLY A 192 5.94 3.53 -12.70
N THR A 193 5.86 4.80 -13.06
CA THR A 193 6.58 5.87 -12.40
C THR A 193 5.61 6.97 -12.02
N ILE A 194 5.77 7.52 -10.83
CA ILE A 194 4.99 8.65 -10.32
C ILE A 194 5.95 9.81 -10.13
N LYS A 195 5.69 10.92 -10.83
CA LYS A 195 6.47 12.15 -10.67
C LYS A 195 6.22 12.76 -9.29
N LYS A 196 7.23 13.44 -8.76
CA LYS A 196 7.06 14.25 -7.56
C LYS A 196 6.07 15.38 -7.86
N ASP A 197 4.95 15.35 -7.16
CA ASP A 197 3.84 16.26 -7.38
C ASP A 197 3.48 16.95 -6.06
N LYS A 198 3.52 18.29 -6.05
CA LYS A 198 3.16 19.09 -4.87
C LYS A 198 1.69 18.94 -4.52
N ILE A 199 0.84 18.69 -5.52
CA ILE A 199 -0.60 18.51 -5.33
C ILE A 199 -0.88 17.30 -4.43
N ILE A 200 -0.03 16.26 -4.46
CA ILE A 200 -0.17 15.12 -3.53
C ILE A 200 -0.06 15.59 -2.06
N ASN A 201 0.87 16.50 -1.77
CA ASN A 201 1.02 17.02 -0.41
C ASN A 201 -0.18 17.89 -0.04
N ASP A 202 -0.66 18.74 -0.94
CA ASP A 202 -1.85 19.55 -0.71
C ASP A 202 -3.08 18.67 -0.47
N CYS A 203 -3.22 17.58 -1.23
CA CYS A 203 -4.28 16.59 -1.04
C CYS A 203 -4.18 15.93 0.34
N LEU A 204 -2.98 15.51 0.76
CA LEU A 204 -2.73 14.96 2.09
C LEU A 204 -3.10 15.96 3.19
N HIS A 205 -2.73 17.23 3.06
CA HIS A 205 -3.10 18.27 4.04
C HIS A 205 -4.60 18.49 4.16
N ASN A 206 -5.37 18.19 3.12
CA ASN A 206 -6.82 18.32 3.10
C ASN A 206 -7.54 16.98 3.30
N ASN A 207 -6.83 15.91 3.67
CA ASN A 207 -7.38 14.56 3.85
C ASN A 207 -8.13 14.03 2.60
N ILE A 208 -7.63 14.36 1.41
CA ILE A 208 -8.21 13.97 0.12
C ILE A 208 -7.22 13.08 -0.63
N LEU A 209 -7.72 12.08 -1.34
CA LEU A 209 -6.89 11.31 -2.27
C LEU A 209 -6.69 12.12 -3.56
N SER A 210 -5.48 12.16 -4.09
CA SER A 210 -5.17 12.90 -5.35
C SER A 210 -6.09 12.50 -6.52
N THR A 211 -6.49 11.22 -6.54
CA THR A 211 -7.43 10.65 -7.52
C THR A 211 -8.90 11.06 -7.30
N ASP A 212 -9.27 11.52 -6.10
CA ASP A 212 -10.54 12.19 -5.82
C ASP A 212 -10.47 13.69 -6.08
N TYR A 213 -9.31 14.31 -5.83
CA TYR A 213 -9.08 15.72 -6.11
C TYR A 213 -9.23 16.04 -7.62
N SER A 214 -8.51 15.30 -8.48
CA SER A 214 -8.64 15.45 -9.94
C SER A 214 -8.03 14.27 -10.67
N LEU A 215 -8.71 13.77 -11.70
CA LEU A 215 -8.15 12.76 -12.61
C LEU A 215 -7.24 13.36 -13.69
N HIS A 216 -7.16 14.68 -13.79
CA HIS A 216 -6.41 15.38 -14.84
C HIS A 216 -4.97 15.73 -14.44
N ILE A 217 -4.62 15.61 -13.15
CA ILE A 217 -3.24 15.83 -12.68
C ILE A 217 -2.35 14.62 -12.99
N ASP A 218 -1.05 14.85 -13.14
CA ASP A 218 -0.11 13.84 -13.64
C ASP A 218 0.07 12.66 -12.67
N SER A 219 0.03 12.92 -11.35
CA SER A 219 0.03 11.88 -10.33
C SER A 219 -1.18 10.95 -10.45
N SER A 220 -2.40 11.50 -10.53
CA SER A 220 -3.64 10.73 -10.73
C SER A 220 -3.65 9.93 -12.03
N LYS A 221 -3.19 10.52 -13.15
CA LYS A 221 -3.02 9.78 -14.41
C LYS A 221 -2.06 8.61 -14.26
N SER A 222 -0.98 8.80 -13.50
CA SER A 222 0.01 7.75 -13.22
C SER A 222 -0.60 6.62 -12.38
N PHE A 223 -1.35 6.95 -11.32
CA PHE A 223 -2.08 5.97 -10.51
C PHE A 223 -3.09 5.17 -11.34
N LEU A 224 -3.90 5.85 -12.16
CA LEU A 224 -4.85 5.19 -13.07
C LEU A 224 -4.15 4.26 -14.07
N LYS A 225 -3.02 4.68 -14.64
CA LYS A 225 -2.24 3.86 -15.59
C LYS A 225 -1.69 2.61 -14.91
N ILE A 226 -1.18 2.73 -13.69
CA ILE A 226 -0.69 1.60 -12.89
C ILE A 226 -1.84 0.67 -12.51
N ALA A 227 -2.97 1.20 -12.03
CA ALA A 227 -4.18 0.42 -11.72
C ALA A 227 -4.73 -0.32 -12.96
N LYS A 228 -4.72 0.32 -14.14
CA LYS A 228 -5.06 -0.32 -15.41
C LYS A 228 -4.11 -1.45 -15.81
N ARG A 229 -2.84 -1.37 -15.41
CA ARG A 229 -1.89 -2.47 -15.61
C ARG A 229 -2.13 -3.60 -14.61
N LEU A 230 -2.37 -3.27 -13.34
CA LEU A 230 -2.68 -4.25 -12.29
C LEU A 230 -3.94 -5.06 -12.61
N SER A 231 -4.97 -4.43 -13.17
CA SER A 231 -6.25 -5.09 -13.50
C SER A 231 -6.19 -6.00 -14.73
N LYS A 232 -5.13 -5.93 -15.53
CA LYS A 232 -4.90 -6.89 -16.63
C LYS A 232 -4.32 -8.17 -16.01
N LYS A 233 -5.01 -9.29 -16.23
CA LYS A 233 -4.59 -10.64 -15.82
C LYS A 233 -3.22 -10.99 -16.39
#